data_AF-A0A8C2C1C6-F1
#
_entry.id   AF-A0A8C2C1C6-F1
#
_cell.length_a   1.000
_cell.length_b   1.000
_cell.length_c   1.000
_cell.angle_alpha   90.00
_cell.angle_beta   90.00
_cell.angle_gamma   90.00
#
_symmetry.space_group_name_H-M   'P 1'
#
loop_
_entity.id
_entity.type
_entity.pdbx_description
1 polymer ?
#
loop_
_entity_poly.entity_id
_entity_poly.type
_entity_poly.pdbx_seq_one_letter_code
_entity_poly.pdbx_strand_id
1 'polypeptide(L)'
;MLSIPDPVTPEPYNRTQYCQWPCKCPKTPPTCLPGVSLIMDGCDCCRACAKQLGEVCNEKENCDHHRGLYCDYSADTPRYEKGACAYLQGTGCEHNGVIFHNGQSFQPNCKYQCLCVNGAIGCVSLCNESQPPRVWRQNPQRVKIPGRCCEQWICDESRRGRKTAPRHTMAALSSVKDNWHKNCVSQTTSWSPCSKTCDQGISLRITNNNKQCQMVKESRLCNIRPCKVDITKHIKPGKKCLNIYREEKPHNFTISGCTSTNTYWPMYCGVCIDERCCIPYKSKTVEVNFQCPNGSGFSWQVMWINACFCNLSCKNPNDIFTDLEQYHEKGEVGN
;
A
#
# COMPACT_ATOMS: atom_id res chain seq x y z
N MET A 1 55.45 2.98 46.03
CA MET A 1 54.08 2.67 46.50
C MET A 1 53.24 3.91 46.29
N LEU A 2 52.51 3.98 45.18
CA LEU A 2 51.59 5.09 44.88
C LEU A 2 50.19 4.62 45.29
N SER A 3 49.57 5.39 46.18
CA SER A 3 48.26 5.13 46.77
C SER A 3 47.17 5.17 45.69
N ILE A 4 46.40 4.08 45.59
CA ILE A 4 45.21 3.99 44.75
C ILE A 4 44.11 4.83 45.41
N PRO A 5 43.40 5.72 44.69
CA PRO A 5 42.28 6.45 45.28
C PRO A 5 41.11 5.49 45.50
N ASP A 6 40.50 5.57 46.68
CA ASP A 6 39.36 4.75 47.10
C ASP A 6 38.20 4.83 46.10
N PRO A 7 37.44 3.74 45.88
CA PRO A 7 36.31 3.75 44.97
C PRO A 7 35.22 4.66 45.51
N VAL A 8 34.86 5.68 44.73
CA VAL A 8 33.69 6.52 44.96
C VAL A 8 32.46 5.61 44.99
N THR A 9 31.94 5.36 46.19
CA THR A 9 30.66 4.71 46.40
C THR A 9 29.59 5.48 45.61
N PRO A 10 28.84 4.85 44.70
CA PRO A 10 27.73 5.52 44.03
C PRO A 10 26.70 5.87 45.10
N GLU A 11 26.48 7.17 45.31
CA GLU A 11 25.37 7.64 46.13
C GLU A 11 24.07 6.98 45.64
N PRO A 12 23.22 6.47 46.55
CA PRO A 12 21.97 5.84 46.15
C PRO A 12 21.10 6.88 45.45
N TYR A 13 21.01 6.78 44.12
CA TYR A 13 20.22 7.69 43.31
C TYR A 13 18.74 7.51 43.63
N ASN A 14 18.19 8.45 44.39
CA ASN A 14 16.80 8.43 44.81
C ASN A 14 15.93 9.00 43.69
N ARG A 15 15.50 8.14 42.75
CA ARG A 15 14.68 8.54 41.60
C ARG A 15 13.35 9.14 42.08
N THR A 16 13.03 10.34 41.59
CA THR A 16 11.75 10.98 41.91
C THR A 16 10.62 10.27 41.17
N GLN A 17 9.74 9.56 41.89
CA GLN A 17 8.58 8.91 41.30
C GLN A 17 7.39 9.88 41.23
N TYR A 18 7.01 10.29 40.03
CA TYR A 18 5.90 11.24 39.82
C TYR A 18 4.52 10.56 39.82
N CYS A 19 4.46 9.29 39.41
CA CYS A 19 3.23 8.50 39.39
C CYS A 19 3.03 7.74 40.71
N GLN A 20 1.87 7.94 41.34
CA GLN A 20 1.49 7.28 42.59
C GLN A 20 0.12 6.61 42.46
N TRP A 21 0.02 5.40 43.02
CA TRP A 21 -1.21 4.60 43.00
C TRP A 21 -1.67 4.32 44.44
N PRO A 22 -2.98 4.47 44.76
CA PRO A 22 -4.07 4.89 43.89
C PRO A 22 -4.01 6.39 43.55
N CYS A 23 -4.41 6.74 42.32
CA CYS A 23 -4.35 8.12 41.86
C CYS A 23 -5.34 9.02 42.59
N LYS A 24 -4.92 10.27 42.80
CA LYS A 24 -5.76 11.33 43.34
C LYS A 24 -6.10 12.32 42.22
N CYS A 25 -7.15 12.03 41.46
CA CYS A 25 -7.62 12.89 40.36
C CYS A 25 -8.67 13.90 40.82
N PRO A 26 -8.71 15.11 40.22
CA PRO A 26 -9.81 16.04 40.45
C PRO A 26 -11.13 15.43 39.97
N LYS A 27 -12.23 15.71 40.68
CA LYS A 27 -13.57 15.17 40.35
C LYS A 27 -14.07 15.65 38.99
N THR A 28 -13.67 16.84 38.58
CA THR A 28 -13.98 17.43 37.27
C THR A 28 -12.68 17.67 36.50
N PRO A 29 -12.63 17.34 35.19
CA PRO A 29 -11.44 17.60 34.40
C PRO A 29 -11.16 19.11 34.28
N PRO A 30 -9.88 19.51 34.22
CA PRO A 30 -9.52 20.92 34.09
C PRO A 30 -9.96 21.49 32.73
N THR A 31 -10.24 22.79 32.68
CA THR A 31 -10.44 23.52 31.44
C THR A 31 -9.10 24.06 30.95
N CYS A 32 -8.67 23.64 29.77
CA CYS A 32 -7.40 24.07 29.18
C CYS A 32 -7.55 25.38 28.40
N LEU A 33 -6.45 26.10 28.28
CA LEU A 33 -6.40 27.32 27.45
C LEU A 33 -6.75 26.99 25.98
N PRO A 34 -7.26 27.97 25.21
CA PRO A 34 -7.52 27.77 23.79
C PRO A 34 -6.27 27.29 23.05
N GLY A 35 -6.38 26.19 22.31
CA GLY A 35 -5.27 25.59 21.56
C GLY A 35 -4.37 24.64 22.37
N VAL A 36 -4.67 24.39 23.64
CA VAL A 36 -4.02 23.36 24.48
C VAL A 36 -4.92 22.14 24.59
N SER A 37 -4.40 20.96 24.24
CA SER A 37 -5.16 19.72 24.34
C SER A 37 -5.40 19.29 25.80
N LEU A 38 -6.60 18.77 26.08
CA LEU A 38 -6.88 18.02 27.30
C LEU A 38 -6.54 16.53 27.05
N ILE A 39 -5.49 16.03 27.70
CA ILE A 39 -4.97 14.66 27.51
C ILE A 39 -4.95 13.90 28.83
N MET A 40 -4.63 12.62 28.79
CA MET A 40 -4.31 11.86 30.00
C MET A 40 -2.89 12.21 30.47
N ASP A 41 -2.68 12.28 31.78
CA ASP A 41 -1.35 12.40 32.38
C ASP A 41 -0.49 11.17 32.04
N GLY A 42 0.83 11.27 32.18
CA GLY A 42 1.76 10.17 31.85
C GLY A 42 1.66 8.96 32.79
N CYS A 43 0.84 9.07 33.84
CA CYS A 43 0.44 7.95 34.69
C CYS A 43 -0.83 7.24 34.19
N ASP A 44 -1.40 7.67 33.05
CA ASP A 44 -2.63 7.15 32.44
C ASP A 44 -3.85 7.15 33.37
N CYS A 45 -3.94 8.16 34.24
CA CYS A 45 -4.91 8.13 35.34
C CYS A 45 -5.80 9.37 35.42
N CYS A 46 -5.22 10.56 35.32
CA CYS A 46 -5.93 11.82 35.47
C CYS A 46 -5.93 12.60 34.16
N ARG A 47 -7.03 13.29 33.84
CA ARG A 47 -7.04 14.26 32.73
C ARG A 47 -6.29 15.53 33.14
N ALA A 48 -5.36 15.95 32.30
CA ALA A 48 -4.53 17.13 32.50
C ALA A 48 -4.37 17.92 31.20
N CYS A 49 -4.04 19.21 31.31
CA CYS A 49 -3.72 20.01 30.13
C CYS A 49 -2.32 19.67 29.65
N ALA A 50 -2.19 19.45 28.35
CA ALA A 50 -0.95 19.05 27.72
C ALA A 50 0.08 20.18 27.75
N LYS A 51 1.33 19.84 28.05
CA LYS A 51 2.45 20.79 28.00
C LYS A 51 2.76 21.21 26.56
N GLN A 52 3.01 22.49 26.37
CA GLN A 52 3.26 23.13 25.08
C GLN A 52 4.77 23.26 24.80
N LEU A 53 5.13 23.67 23.58
CA LEU A 53 6.52 23.76 23.13
C LEU A 53 7.39 24.57 24.11
N GLY A 54 8.53 23.99 24.50
CA GLY A 54 9.50 24.58 25.44
C GLY A 54 9.12 24.44 26.92
N GLU A 55 7.92 23.96 27.25
CA GLU A 55 7.54 23.73 28.65
C GLU A 55 8.22 22.49 29.22
N VAL A 56 8.46 22.51 30.53
CA VAL A 56 9.03 21.37 31.25
C VAL A 56 8.01 20.25 31.34
N CYS A 57 8.45 19.04 31.01
CA CYS A 57 7.68 17.81 31.04
C CYS A 57 8.43 16.74 31.86
N ASN A 58 7.70 15.74 32.32
CA ASN A 58 8.24 14.62 33.12
C ASN A 58 7.35 13.38 32.95
N GLU A 59 7.61 12.33 33.72
CA GLU A 59 6.86 11.06 33.69
C GLU A 59 5.34 11.24 33.88
N LYS A 60 4.88 12.28 34.58
CA LYS A 60 3.44 12.56 34.78
C LYS A 60 2.92 13.67 33.86
N GLU A 61 3.71 14.71 33.61
CA GLU A 61 3.30 15.87 32.83
C GLU A 61 3.69 15.72 31.35
N ASN A 62 2.73 15.27 30.54
CA ASN A 62 2.93 14.99 29.12
C ASN A 62 2.81 16.21 28.21
N CYS A 63 3.56 16.21 27.11
CA CYS A 63 3.48 17.19 26.03
C CYS A 63 2.26 16.96 25.10
N ASP A 64 1.88 18.01 24.37
CA ASP A 64 0.74 17.98 23.44
C ASP A 64 1.03 17.19 22.16
N HIS A 65 0.76 15.89 22.23
CA HIS A 65 0.95 14.98 21.10
C HIS A 65 0.03 15.30 19.91
N HIS A 66 -1.14 15.93 20.12
CA HIS A 66 -1.97 16.40 19.00
C HIS A 66 -1.31 17.53 18.21
N ARG A 67 -0.32 18.22 18.81
CA ARG A 67 0.51 19.23 18.16
C ARG A 67 1.89 18.71 17.75
N GLY A 68 2.10 17.39 17.81
CA GLY A 68 3.37 16.75 17.44
C GLY A 68 4.51 17.01 18.41
N LEU A 69 4.20 17.36 19.66
CA LEU A 69 5.20 17.57 20.71
C LEU A 69 5.49 16.26 21.45
N TYR A 70 6.76 16.05 21.79
CA TYR A 70 7.22 14.98 22.66
C TYR A 70 8.10 15.56 23.78
N CYS A 71 8.25 14.82 24.88
CA CYS A 71 9.11 15.22 25.98
C CYS A 71 10.56 14.81 25.68
N ASP A 72 11.43 15.78 25.41
CA ASP A 72 12.85 15.56 25.16
C ASP A 72 13.66 15.64 26.47
N TYR A 73 14.17 14.48 26.92
CA TYR A 73 14.97 14.34 28.14
C TYR A 73 16.48 14.47 27.89
N SER A 74 16.93 14.71 26.65
CA SER A 74 18.37 14.73 26.31
C SER A 74 19.16 15.77 27.11
N ALA A 75 18.53 16.86 27.53
CA ALA A 75 19.17 17.90 28.34
C ALA A 75 19.39 17.51 29.82
N ASP A 76 18.73 16.46 30.32
CA ASP A 76 18.78 16.03 31.73
C ASP A 76 19.62 14.75 31.92
N THR A 77 20.64 14.55 31.08
CA THR A 77 21.57 13.43 31.23
C THR A 77 22.49 13.63 32.45
N PRO A 78 22.67 12.63 33.33
CA PRO A 78 22.27 11.22 33.21
C PRO A 78 20.96 10.85 33.95
N ARG A 79 20.19 11.83 34.44
CA ARG A 79 19.03 11.62 35.32
C ARG A 79 17.74 11.24 34.57
N TYR A 80 17.50 11.87 33.42
CA TYR A 80 16.33 11.66 32.56
C TYR A 80 14.98 11.77 33.31
N GLU A 81 14.89 12.65 34.31
CA GLU A 81 13.67 12.88 35.10
C GLU A 81 12.84 14.05 34.56
N LYS A 82 13.48 15.02 33.92
CA LYS A 82 12.82 16.21 33.37
C LYS A 82 13.25 16.44 31.94
N GLY A 83 12.28 16.68 31.07
CA GLY A 83 12.51 17.06 29.69
C GLY A 83 11.91 18.43 29.38
N ALA A 84 12.10 18.87 28.14
CA ALA A 84 11.38 19.99 27.57
C ALA A 84 10.54 19.50 26.38
N CYS A 85 9.33 20.03 26.23
CA CYS A 85 8.49 19.70 25.09
C CYS A 85 9.10 20.24 23.81
N ALA A 86 9.54 19.35 22.94
CA ALA A 86 10.08 19.69 21.63
C ALA A 86 9.14 19.15 20.54
N TYR A 87 9.14 19.78 19.38
CA TYR A 87 8.62 19.09 18.20
C TYR A 87 9.44 17.83 18.01
N LEU A 88 8.78 16.72 17.65
CA LEU A 88 9.48 15.65 16.96
C LEU A 88 10.16 16.32 15.77
N GLN A 89 11.48 16.52 15.86
CA GLN A 89 12.30 16.65 14.68
C GLN A 89 12.14 15.30 13.99
N GLY A 90 11.06 15.18 13.22
CA GLY A 90 10.88 14.08 12.31
C GLY A 90 12.15 14.03 11.50
N THR A 91 12.70 12.84 11.36
CA THR A 91 13.80 12.58 10.44
C THR A 91 13.53 13.36 9.15
N GLY A 92 14.46 14.25 8.79
CA GLY A 92 14.39 14.90 7.50
C GLY A 92 14.35 13.84 6.40
N CYS A 93 13.75 14.16 5.28
CA CYS A 93 13.77 13.26 4.14
C CYS A 93 15.01 13.58 3.30
N GLU A 94 15.72 12.56 2.84
CA GLU A 94 16.78 12.74 1.86
C GLU A 94 16.27 12.37 0.47
N HIS A 95 16.42 13.27 -0.51
CA HIS A 95 16.15 12.96 -1.91
C HIS A 95 17.24 13.56 -2.79
N ASN A 96 17.92 12.71 -3.56
CA ASN A 96 19.06 13.06 -4.42
C ASN A 96 20.17 13.83 -3.69
N GLY A 97 20.49 13.44 -2.45
CA GLY A 97 21.53 14.08 -1.63
C GLY A 97 21.15 15.45 -1.05
N VAL A 98 19.90 15.90 -1.25
CA VAL A 98 19.36 17.10 -0.61
C VAL A 98 18.48 16.68 0.56
N ILE A 99 18.70 17.30 1.72
CA ILE A 99 17.95 17.05 2.94
C ILE A 99 16.78 18.04 3.01
N PHE A 100 15.57 17.49 3.13
CA PHE A 100 14.32 18.23 3.29
C PHE A 100 13.82 18.09 4.72
N HIS A 101 13.49 19.22 5.34
CA HIS A 101 12.93 19.22 6.68
C HIS A 101 11.52 18.61 6.69
N ASN A 102 11.12 18.06 7.84
CA ASN A 102 9.76 17.59 8.04
C ASN A 102 8.75 18.74 7.79
N GLY A 103 7.78 18.52 6.90
CA GLY A 103 6.82 19.51 6.42
C GLY A 103 7.28 20.33 5.20
N GLN A 104 8.51 20.13 4.71
CA GLN A 104 9.03 20.87 3.55
C GLN A 104 8.51 20.28 2.23
N SER A 105 7.94 21.14 1.38
CA SER A 105 7.54 20.79 0.02
C SER A 105 8.65 21.07 -1.00
N PHE A 106 8.80 20.20 -1.98
CA PHE A 106 9.76 20.37 -3.08
C PHE A 106 9.23 19.79 -4.38
N GLN A 107 9.78 20.25 -5.51
CA GLN A 107 9.37 19.81 -6.83
C GLN A 107 10.57 19.15 -7.54
N PRO A 108 10.68 17.80 -7.51
CA PRO A 108 11.84 17.12 -8.08
C PRO A 108 11.89 17.22 -9.62
N ASN A 109 10.74 17.41 -10.27
CA ASN A 109 10.65 17.69 -11.68
C ASN A 109 9.34 18.42 -12.00
N CYS A 110 9.16 18.83 -13.26
CA CYS A 110 7.97 19.55 -13.68
C CYS A 110 6.65 18.74 -13.53
N LYS A 111 6.71 17.40 -13.37
CA LYS A 111 5.56 16.51 -13.31
C LYS A 111 5.03 16.26 -11.88
N TYR A 112 5.85 16.45 -10.84
CA TYR A 112 5.48 16.05 -9.47
C TYR A 112 5.77 17.15 -8.45
N GLN A 113 4.88 17.29 -7.47
CA GLN A 113 5.10 18.09 -6.27
C GLN A 113 5.11 17.17 -5.05
N CYS A 114 6.14 17.28 -4.22
CA CYS A 114 6.40 16.38 -3.10
C CYS A 114 6.40 17.11 -1.76
N LEU A 115 6.15 16.37 -0.68
CA LEU A 115 6.14 16.83 0.71
C LEU A 115 6.86 15.80 1.58
N CYS A 116 7.84 16.26 2.38
CA CYS A 116 8.47 15.44 3.39
C CYS A 116 7.62 15.39 4.66
N VAL A 117 7.30 14.21 5.17
CA VAL A 117 6.57 14.01 6.43
C VAL A 117 7.22 12.86 7.21
N ASN A 118 7.83 13.15 8.35
CA ASN A 118 8.42 12.20 9.29
C ASN A 118 9.35 11.17 8.63
N GLY A 119 10.28 11.62 7.78
CA GLY A 119 11.25 10.78 7.07
C GLY A 119 10.71 10.12 5.79
N ALA A 120 9.42 10.29 5.47
CA ALA A 120 8.80 9.78 4.25
C ALA A 120 8.45 10.92 3.27
N ILE A 121 8.64 10.69 1.97
CA ILE A 121 8.30 11.65 0.92
C ILE A 121 7.00 11.21 0.25
N GLY A 122 5.97 12.05 0.29
CA GLY A 122 4.73 11.88 -0.48
C GLY A 122 4.70 12.84 -1.67
N CYS A 123 4.39 12.35 -2.88
CA CYS A 123 4.31 13.17 -4.08
C CYS A 123 2.94 13.09 -4.77
N VAL A 124 2.51 14.20 -5.37
CA VAL A 124 1.31 14.31 -6.21
C VAL A 124 1.69 14.68 -7.63
N SER A 125 1.01 14.12 -8.62
CA SER A 125 1.21 14.47 -10.04
C SER A 125 0.58 15.83 -10.35
N LEU A 126 1.37 16.70 -10.98
CA LEU A 126 0.93 17.97 -11.58
C LEU A 126 0.42 17.79 -13.01
N CYS A 127 0.66 16.63 -13.61
CA CYS A 127 0.18 16.30 -14.95
C CYS A 127 -1.26 15.81 -14.90
N ASN A 128 -2.13 16.43 -15.71
CA ASN A 128 -3.49 15.97 -15.91
C ASN A 128 -3.48 14.67 -16.75
N GLU A 129 -4.01 13.58 -16.21
CA GLU A 129 -4.16 12.31 -16.93
C GLU A 129 -5.28 12.43 -17.98
N SER A 130 -4.98 13.07 -19.10
CA SER A 130 -5.91 13.16 -20.23
C SER A 130 -6.17 11.77 -20.84
N GLN A 131 -7.45 11.45 -21.06
CA GLN A 131 -7.87 10.23 -21.77
C GLN A 131 -7.39 10.25 -23.24
N PRO A 132 -7.11 9.09 -23.84
CA PRO A 132 -6.83 9.01 -25.28
C PRO A 132 -8.00 9.60 -26.10
N PRO A 133 -7.73 10.32 -27.20
CA PRO A 133 -8.76 10.92 -28.04
C PRO A 133 -9.78 9.86 -28.50
N ARG A 134 -11.07 10.11 -28.23
CA ARG A 134 -12.17 9.18 -28.47
C ARG A 134 -12.55 8.98 -29.94
N VAL A 135 -11.80 9.52 -30.90
CA VAL A 135 -12.23 9.66 -32.29
C VAL A 135 -11.22 9.08 -33.27
N TRP A 136 -11.57 7.93 -33.86
CA TRP A 136 -11.25 7.53 -35.24
C TRP A 136 -9.79 7.62 -35.70
N ARG A 137 -8.81 7.30 -34.85
CA ARG A 137 -7.41 7.18 -35.30
C ARG A 137 -6.81 5.88 -34.79
N GLN A 138 -6.31 5.07 -35.73
CA GLN A 138 -5.64 3.81 -35.44
C GLN A 138 -4.29 4.12 -34.75
N ASN A 139 -3.97 3.43 -33.65
CA ASN A 139 -2.78 3.62 -32.80
C ASN A 139 -2.66 4.97 -32.06
N PRO A 140 -3.44 5.18 -30.96
CA PRO A 140 -3.12 6.23 -30.00
C PRO A 140 -1.81 5.90 -29.28
N GLN A 141 -0.80 6.77 -29.43
CA GLN A 141 0.48 6.68 -28.75
C GLN A 141 0.63 7.87 -27.80
N ARG A 142 1.04 7.57 -26.56
CA ARG A 142 1.41 8.59 -25.59
C ARG A 142 2.85 8.98 -25.86
N VAL A 143 3.08 10.23 -26.25
CA VAL A 143 4.41 10.72 -26.63
C VAL A 143 4.80 11.94 -25.81
N LYS A 144 6.11 12.06 -25.59
CA LYS A 144 6.73 13.23 -24.99
C LYS A 144 6.94 14.28 -26.07
N ILE A 145 6.19 15.38 -26.00
CA ILE A 145 6.33 16.50 -26.95
C ILE A 145 7.44 17.43 -26.46
N PRO A 146 8.42 17.80 -27.32
CA PRO A 146 9.45 18.77 -26.97
C PRO A 146 8.86 20.08 -26.44
N GLY A 147 9.39 20.59 -25.33
CA GLY A 147 8.91 21.81 -24.68
C GLY A 147 7.67 21.67 -23.80
N ARG A 148 7.06 20.48 -23.71
CA ARG A 148 5.97 20.20 -22.75
C ARG A 148 6.43 19.25 -21.65
N CYS A 149 6.01 19.55 -20.42
CA CYS A 149 6.34 18.73 -19.27
C CYS A 149 5.63 17.36 -19.29
N CYS A 150 4.33 17.38 -19.59
CA CYS A 150 3.47 16.21 -19.58
C CYS A 150 3.36 15.60 -20.97
N GLU A 151 3.31 14.27 -21.03
CA GLU A 151 3.05 13.54 -22.28
C GLU A 151 1.62 13.77 -22.76
N GLN A 152 1.44 13.73 -24.07
CA GLN A 152 0.15 13.86 -24.72
C GLN A 152 -0.10 12.69 -25.66
N TRP A 153 -1.37 12.44 -25.91
CA TRP A 153 -1.79 11.45 -26.90
C TRP A 153 -1.67 12.03 -28.31
N ILE A 154 -0.95 11.35 -29.18
CA ILE A 154 -0.97 11.55 -30.62
C ILE A 154 -1.46 10.27 -31.31
N CYS A 155 -1.93 10.37 -32.55
CA CYS A 155 -2.28 9.20 -33.34
C CYS A 155 -1.61 9.25 -34.70
N ASP A 156 -0.91 8.17 -35.06
CA ASP A 156 -0.15 8.03 -36.30
C ASP A 156 -1.08 7.77 -37.51
N GLU A 157 -0.93 8.56 -38.57
CA GLU A 157 -1.64 8.33 -39.83
C GLU A 157 -0.81 7.43 -40.74
N SER A 158 -0.98 6.11 -40.60
CA SER A 158 -0.50 5.19 -41.63
C SER A 158 -1.25 5.47 -42.94
N ARG A 159 -0.48 5.92 -43.94
CA ARG A 159 -0.94 6.30 -45.27
C ARG A 159 -1.77 5.20 -45.92
N ARG A 160 -3.11 5.33 -45.94
CA ARG A 160 -3.94 4.62 -46.92
C ARG A 160 -4.12 5.48 -48.16
N GLY A 161 -3.33 5.16 -49.18
CA GLY A 161 -3.56 5.62 -50.53
C GLY A 161 -4.89 5.10 -51.08
N ARG A 162 -5.49 5.95 -51.93
CA ARG A 162 -6.61 5.76 -52.86
C ARG A 162 -8.03 5.68 -52.29
N LYS A 163 -8.59 6.89 -52.23
CA LYS A 163 -9.92 7.31 -52.71
C LYS A 163 -10.61 6.31 -53.66
N THR A 164 -11.83 5.92 -53.30
CA THR A 164 -12.99 5.82 -54.22
C THR A 164 -14.24 6.31 -53.50
N ALA A 165 -15.03 7.12 -54.21
CA ALA A 165 -16.15 7.90 -53.72
C ALA A 165 -17.42 7.05 -53.46
N PRO A 166 -18.36 7.53 -52.64
CA PRO A 166 -19.56 6.80 -52.21
C PRO A 166 -20.71 6.99 -53.20
N ARG A 167 -21.41 5.92 -53.59
CA ARG A 167 -22.72 6.02 -54.26
C ARG A 167 -23.63 4.82 -54.01
N HIS A 168 -24.78 5.13 -53.40
CA HIS A 168 -26.11 4.51 -53.52
C HIS A 168 -26.26 3.05 -53.02
N THR A 169 -27.30 2.62 -52.31
CA THR A 169 -28.74 2.93 -52.45
C THR A 169 -29.48 2.43 -51.19
N MET A 170 -30.57 3.09 -50.80
CA MET A 170 -31.47 2.67 -49.72
C MET A 170 -32.22 1.38 -50.07
N ALA A 171 -32.35 0.46 -49.09
CA ALA A 171 -33.60 -0.25 -48.79
C ALA A 171 -33.38 -1.25 -47.65
N ALA A 172 -34.06 -1.03 -46.52
CA ALA A 172 -34.87 -2.02 -45.80
C ALA A 172 -35.08 -1.56 -44.36
N LEU A 173 -36.16 -0.82 -44.14
CA LEU A 173 -36.83 -0.82 -42.85
C LEU A 173 -37.26 -2.25 -42.55
N SER A 174 -36.69 -2.83 -41.49
CA SER A 174 -37.34 -3.89 -40.73
C SER A 174 -36.82 -3.87 -39.30
N SER A 175 -37.77 -3.64 -38.40
CA SER A 175 -37.72 -4.00 -36.99
C SER A 175 -36.91 -3.08 -36.06
N VAL A 176 -37.56 -1.98 -35.71
CA VAL A 176 -37.43 -1.39 -34.36
C VAL A 176 -37.92 -2.43 -33.36
N LYS A 177 -36.99 -3.13 -32.72
CA LYS A 177 -37.16 -3.72 -31.38
C LYS A 177 -35.79 -3.86 -30.72
N ASP A 178 -35.60 -3.04 -29.69
CA ASP A 178 -34.62 -3.11 -28.60
C ASP A 178 -33.15 -3.37 -28.96
N ASN A 179 -32.38 -2.29 -29.18
CA ASN A 179 -30.91 -2.33 -29.13
C ASN A 179 -30.31 -1.11 -28.42
N TRP A 180 -30.84 -0.73 -27.26
CA TRP A 180 -30.26 0.34 -26.42
C TRP A 180 -28.98 -0.10 -25.66
N HIS A 181 -28.45 -1.29 -25.91
CA HIS A 181 -27.26 -1.82 -25.22
C HIS A 181 -25.94 -1.82 -26.04
N LYS A 182 -25.89 -1.16 -27.20
CA LYS A 182 -24.71 -1.25 -28.10
C LYS A 182 -23.63 -0.18 -27.94
N ASN A 183 -23.58 0.57 -26.84
CA ASN A 183 -22.53 1.60 -26.61
C ASN A 183 -21.70 1.41 -25.32
N CYS A 184 -21.76 0.25 -24.66
CA CYS A 184 -20.87 -0.03 -23.53
C CYS A 184 -19.55 -0.64 -24.02
N VAL A 185 -18.48 0.16 -24.07
CA VAL A 185 -17.12 -0.38 -24.26
C VAL A 185 -16.69 -0.99 -22.92
N SER A 186 -16.66 -2.32 -22.84
CA SER A 186 -16.21 -3.02 -21.64
C SER A 186 -14.71 -2.78 -21.43
N GLN A 187 -14.38 -2.07 -20.36
CA GLN A 187 -13.04 -1.84 -19.85
C GLN A 187 -12.89 -2.64 -18.56
N THR A 188 -11.76 -3.31 -18.43
CA THR A 188 -11.49 -4.19 -17.30
C THR A 188 -9.99 -4.17 -17.07
N THR A 189 -9.57 -3.71 -15.88
CA THR A 189 -8.15 -3.67 -15.53
C THR A 189 -7.62 -5.09 -15.28
N SER A 190 -6.30 -5.26 -15.21
CA SER A 190 -5.73 -6.45 -14.59
C SER A 190 -6.09 -6.50 -13.10
N TRP A 191 -6.00 -7.69 -12.50
CA TRP A 191 -6.10 -7.84 -11.04
C TRP A 191 -4.86 -7.24 -10.37
N SER A 192 -5.06 -6.57 -9.23
CA SER A 192 -3.99 -6.12 -8.36
C SER A 192 -3.19 -7.31 -7.80
N PRO A 193 -1.94 -7.08 -7.36
CA PRO A 193 -1.25 -8.02 -6.47
C PRO A 193 -2.13 -8.41 -5.28
N CYS A 194 -1.90 -9.62 -4.75
CA CYS A 194 -2.59 -10.06 -3.55
C CYS A 194 -2.15 -9.21 -2.36
N SER A 195 -3.11 -8.76 -1.54
CA SER A 195 -2.81 -7.93 -0.36
C SER A 195 -1.93 -8.62 0.68
N LYS A 196 -1.78 -9.95 0.60
CA LYS A 196 -0.89 -10.74 1.46
C LYS A 196 -0.03 -11.67 0.59
N THR A 197 1.20 -11.90 1.02
CA THR A 197 2.14 -12.81 0.34
C THR A 197 1.95 -14.28 0.70
N CYS A 198 1.24 -14.55 1.79
CA CYS A 198 0.81 -15.88 2.23
C CYS A 198 -0.58 -15.82 2.90
N ASP A 199 -1.23 -16.99 2.99
CA ASP A 199 -2.62 -17.18 3.39
C ASP A 199 -3.59 -16.30 2.57
N GLN A 200 -4.81 -16.15 3.07
CA GLN A 200 -5.88 -15.46 2.37
C GLN A 200 -5.72 -13.94 2.46
N GLY A 201 -5.67 -13.31 1.28
CA GLY A 201 -5.74 -11.89 1.05
C GLY A 201 -6.82 -11.53 0.02
N ILE A 202 -6.78 -10.29 -0.45
CA ILE A 202 -7.72 -9.74 -1.42
C ILE A 202 -6.95 -9.19 -2.62
N SER A 203 -7.45 -9.49 -3.83
CA SER A 203 -7.05 -8.84 -5.08
C SER A 203 -8.22 -8.01 -5.60
N LEU A 204 -7.91 -6.85 -6.19
CA LEU A 204 -8.89 -5.87 -6.64
C LEU A 204 -8.77 -5.64 -8.14
N ARG A 205 -9.89 -5.29 -8.77
CA ARG A 205 -9.96 -4.93 -10.19
C ARG A 205 -11.03 -3.87 -10.37
N ILE A 206 -10.92 -3.05 -11.40
CA ILE A 206 -11.98 -2.13 -11.81
C ILE A 206 -12.53 -2.62 -13.15
N THR A 207 -13.86 -2.75 -13.26
CA THR A 207 -14.54 -3.13 -14.50
C THR A 207 -15.84 -2.36 -14.66
N ASN A 208 -16.23 -2.07 -15.89
CA ASN A 208 -17.59 -1.62 -16.23
C ASN A 208 -18.41 -2.71 -16.93
N ASN A 209 -17.97 -3.97 -16.90
CA ASN A 209 -18.66 -5.08 -17.53
C ASN A 209 -19.85 -5.56 -16.68
N ASN A 210 -20.82 -4.69 -16.49
CA ASN A 210 -22.10 -4.98 -15.84
C ASN A 210 -23.25 -4.44 -16.71
N LYS A 211 -24.48 -4.87 -16.40
CA LYS A 211 -25.69 -4.50 -17.17
C LYS A 211 -25.89 -2.98 -17.28
N GLN A 212 -25.35 -2.21 -16.34
CA GLN A 212 -25.49 -0.76 -16.25
C GLN A 212 -24.29 0.01 -16.86
N CYS A 213 -23.26 -0.70 -17.34
CA CYS A 213 -22.01 -0.11 -17.83
C CYS A 213 -21.29 0.83 -16.84
N GLN A 214 -21.45 0.61 -15.54
CA GLN A 214 -20.87 1.47 -14.50
C GLN A 214 -19.53 0.93 -14.04
N MET A 215 -18.55 1.81 -13.84
CA MET A 215 -17.26 1.42 -13.27
C MET A 215 -17.44 0.98 -11.82
N VAL A 216 -17.20 -0.30 -11.55
CA VAL A 216 -17.30 -0.91 -10.22
C VAL A 216 -15.98 -1.56 -9.84
N LYS A 217 -15.71 -1.56 -8.53
CA LYS A 217 -14.57 -2.28 -7.95
C LYS A 217 -14.99 -3.71 -7.67
N GLU A 218 -14.35 -4.65 -8.37
CA GLU A 218 -14.46 -6.07 -8.08
C GLU A 218 -13.36 -6.50 -7.12
N SER A 219 -13.70 -7.42 -6.20
CA SER A 219 -12.76 -8.02 -5.27
C SER A 219 -12.84 -9.54 -5.33
N ARG A 220 -11.69 -10.20 -5.34
CA ARG A 220 -11.60 -11.66 -5.22
C ARG A 220 -10.66 -12.04 -4.08
N LEU A 221 -10.91 -13.19 -3.47
CA LEU A 221 -9.96 -13.82 -2.54
C LEU A 221 -8.75 -14.33 -3.30
N CYS A 222 -7.57 -14.14 -2.74
CA CYS A 222 -6.32 -14.65 -3.26
C CYS A 222 -5.56 -15.39 -2.16
N ASN A 223 -4.92 -16.50 -2.51
CA ASN A 223 -4.01 -17.20 -1.62
C ASN A 223 -2.79 -17.62 -2.44
N ILE A 224 -1.65 -16.97 -2.17
CA ILE A 224 -0.42 -17.20 -2.94
C ILE A 224 0.26 -18.48 -2.45
N ARG A 225 0.35 -18.65 -1.13
CA ARG A 225 1.01 -19.77 -0.45
C ARG A 225 0.54 -19.87 1.00
N PRO A 226 0.49 -21.06 1.62
CA PRO A 226 0.20 -21.19 3.05
C PRO A 226 1.32 -20.62 3.92
N CYS A 227 1.00 -19.87 4.98
CA CYS A 227 2.03 -19.30 5.88
C CYS A 227 2.59 -20.35 6.86
N LYS A 228 1.79 -21.35 7.26
CA LYS A 228 2.16 -22.34 8.30
C LYS A 228 2.99 -23.51 7.78
N VAL A 229 3.15 -23.63 6.46
CA VAL A 229 3.86 -24.75 5.82
C VAL A 229 5.22 -24.27 5.36
N ASP A 230 6.26 -24.97 5.80
CA ASP A 230 7.62 -24.74 5.31
C ASP A 230 7.82 -25.43 3.94
N ILE A 231 7.55 -24.67 2.88
CA ILE A 231 7.64 -25.14 1.49
C ILE A 231 9.10 -25.47 1.09
N THR A 232 10.10 -24.92 1.78
CA THR A 232 11.52 -25.15 1.43
C THR A 232 11.92 -26.61 1.53
N LYS A 233 11.29 -27.37 2.44
CA LYS A 233 11.51 -28.81 2.63
C LYS A 233 11.07 -29.66 1.44
N HIS A 234 10.20 -29.12 0.57
CA HIS A 234 9.71 -29.81 -0.62
C HIS A 234 10.55 -29.51 -1.87
N ILE A 235 11.63 -28.74 -1.74
CA ILE A 235 12.56 -28.48 -2.85
C ILE A 235 13.36 -29.75 -3.14
N LYS A 236 13.36 -30.19 -4.40
CA LYS A 236 14.12 -31.38 -4.82
C LYS A 236 15.64 -31.17 -4.62
N PRO A 237 16.40 -32.22 -4.25
CA PRO A 237 17.85 -32.13 -4.14
C PRO A 237 18.49 -31.56 -5.42
N GLY A 238 19.40 -30.60 -5.27
CA GLY A 238 20.07 -29.92 -6.40
C GLY A 238 19.26 -28.80 -7.06
N LYS A 239 18.04 -28.52 -6.61
CA LYS A 239 17.27 -27.32 -7.01
C LYS A 239 17.31 -26.29 -5.88
N LYS A 240 17.22 -25.02 -6.26
CA LYS A 240 17.13 -23.87 -5.34
C LYS A 240 15.73 -23.25 -5.28
N CYS A 241 14.80 -23.74 -6.11
CA CYS A 241 13.44 -23.24 -6.20
C CYS A 241 12.44 -24.38 -6.36
N LEU A 242 11.26 -24.16 -5.79
CA LEU A 242 10.05 -24.88 -6.14
C LEU A 242 9.03 -23.87 -6.70
N ASN A 243 8.64 -24.01 -7.96
CA ASN A 243 7.73 -23.04 -8.58
C ASN A 243 6.29 -23.20 -8.09
N ILE A 244 5.85 -24.45 -7.92
CA ILE A 244 4.48 -24.80 -7.55
C ILE A 244 4.52 -25.74 -6.35
N TYR A 245 3.74 -25.43 -5.34
CA TYR A 245 3.47 -26.26 -4.19
C TYR A 245 2.01 -26.73 -4.21
N ARG A 246 1.78 -27.97 -3.82
CA ARG A 246 0.44 -28.55 -3.68
C ARG A 246 0.43 -29.38 -2.40
N GLU A 247 -0.60 -29.19 -1.59
CA GLU A 247 -0.82 -30.05 -0.43
C GLU A 247 -1.13 -31.48 -0.87
N GLU A 248 -0.95 -32.47 0.00
CA GLU A 248 -1.18 -33.86 -0.36
C GLU A 248 -2.66 -34.20 -0.52
N LYS A 249 -3.53 -33.50 0.23
CA LYS A 249 -4.96 -33.80 0.30
C LYS A 249 -5.80 -32.57 -0.08
N PRO A 250 -6.96 -32.77 -0.73
CA PRO A 250 -7.92 -31.70 -0.93
C PRO A 250 -8.49 -31.24 0.42
N HIS A 251 -8.78 -29.95 0.53
CA HIS A 251 -9.32 -29.34 1.75
C HIS A 251 -10.42 -28.33 1.42
N ASN A 252 -11.22 -27.98 2.43
CA ASN A 252 -12.24 -26.93 2.29
C ASN A 252 -11.59 -25.56 2.48
N PHE A 253 -12.03 -24.59 1.68
CA PHE A 253 -11.70 -23.20 1.95
C PHE A 253 -12.49 -22.69 3.16
N THR A 254 -11.89 -21.81 3.95
CA THR A 254 -12.51 -21.22 5.13
C THR A 254 -12.43 -19.70 5.08
N ILE A 255 -13.50 -18.99 5.42
CA ILE A 255 -13.51 -17.53 5.51
C ILE A 255 -14.43 -17.10 6.64
N SER A 256 -13.89 -16.33 7.60
CA SER A 256 -14.66 -15.81 8.75
C SER A 256 -15.52 -16.86 9.47
N GLY A 257 -15.03 -18.10 9.59
CA GLY A 257 -15.75 -19.21 10.20
C GLY A 257 -16.71 -19.99 9.30
N CYS A 258 -16.90 -19.58 8.04
CA CYS A 258 -17.68 -20.31 7.05
C CYS A 258 -16.77 -21.24 6.22
N THR A 259 -17.29 -22.40 5.82
CA THR A 259 -16.53 -23.44 5.08
C THR A 259 -17.10 -23.62 3.68
N SER A 260 -16.25 -23.94 2.70
CA SER A 260 -16.74 -24.24 1.34
C SER A 260 -17.54 -25.53 1.33
N THR A 261 -18.58 -25.57 0.48
CA THR A 261 -19.43 -26.76 0.33
C THR A 261 -18.68 -27.93 -0.31
N ASN A 262 -17.79 -27.63 -1.25
CA ASN A 262 -16.92 -28.59 -1.90
C ASN A 262 -15.50 -28.53 -1.35
N THR A 263 -14.79 -29.66 -1.42
CA THR A 263 -13.35 -29.72 -1.20
C THR A 263 -12.62 -29.30 -2.47
N TYR A 264 -11.52 -28.57 -2.31
CA TYR A 264 -10.69 -28.09 -3.41
C TYR A 264 -9.26 -28.58 -3.22
N TRP A 265 -8.56 -28.74 -4.34
CA TRP A 265 -7.15 -29.12 -4.34
C TRP A 265 -6.30 -28.05 -5.05
N PRO A 266 -6.19 -26.86 -4.46
CA PRO A 266 -5.55 -25.70 -5.08
C PRO A 266 -4.04 -25.91 -5.26
N MET A 267 -3.49 -25.20 -6.23
CA MET A 267 -2.05 -25.04 -6.38
C MET A 267 -1.62 -23.71 -5.78
N TYR A 268 -0.48 -23.70 -5.13
CA TYR A 268 0.15 -22.54 -4.53
C TYR A 268 1.47 -22.24 -5.24
N CYS A 269 1.91 -20.98 -5.22
CA CYS A 269 3.25 -20.65 -5.65
C CYS A 269 4.26 -21.05 -4.57
N GLY A 270 5.34 -21.70 -4.97
CA GLY A 270 6.36 -22.15 -4.04
C GLY A 270 7.36 -21.05 -3.67
N VAL A 271 8.55 -21.46 -3.24
CA VAL A 271 9.60 -20.58 -2.71
C VAL A 271 10.96 -20.91 -3.33
N CYS A 272 11.86 -19.94 -3.27
CA CYS A 272 13.25 -20.08 -3.66
C CYS A 272 14.16 -19.70 -2.51
N ILE A 273 15.37 -20.28 -2.50
CA ILE A 273 16.43 -19.98 -1.53
C ILE A 273 17.54 -19.08 -2.12
N ASP A 274 17.41 -18.67 -3.38
CA ASP A 274 18.42 -17.89 -4.12
C ASP A 274 17.90 -16.52 -4.57
N GLU A 275 17.29 -15.78 -3.63
CA GLU A 275 16.79 -14.40 -3.81
C GLU A 275 15.70 -14.20 -4.87
N ARG A 276 15.20 -15.30 -5.45
CA ARG A 276 14.06 -15.27 -6.39
C ARG A 276 12.73 -15.32 -5.63
N CYS A 277 11.73 -14.64 -6.16
CA CYS A 277 10.34 -14.75 -5.69
C CYS A 277 9.51 -15.48 -6.73
N CYS A 278 8.69 -16.42 -6.25
CA CYS A 278 7.69 -17.08 -7.08
C CYS A 278 6.34 -16.39 -6.91
N ILE A 279 5.80 -15.88 -8.01
CA ILE A 279 4.51 -15.18 -8.08
C ILE A 279 3.57 -15.84 -9.10
N PRO A 280 2.24 -15.64 -8.98
CA PRO A 280 1.29 -16.19 -9.94
C PRO A 280 1.51 -15.59 -11.34
N TYR A 281 1.76 -16.45 -12.33
CA TYR A 281 1.92 -16.04 -13.73
C TYR A 281 0.62 -16.18 -14.52
N LYS A 282 -0.12 -17.27 -14.27
CA LYS A 282 -1.44 -17.50 -14.86
C LYS A 282 -2.43 -17.86 -13.76
N SER A 283 -3.52 -17.10 -13.68
CA SER A 283 -4.63 -17.38 -12.77
C SER A 283 -5.97 -17.16 -13.46
N LYS A 284 -7.00 -17.87 -13.00
CA LYS A 284 -8.40 -17.61 -13.34
C LYS A 284 -9.17 -17.26 -12.07
N THR A 285 -10.36 -16.70 -12.21
CA THR A 285 -11.27 -16.48 -11.08
C THR A 285 -12.34 -17.56 -11.12
N VAL A 286 -12.56 -18.24 -9.99
CA VAL A 286 -13.61 -19.25 -9.82
C VAL A 286 -14.57 -18.81 -8.73
N GLU A 287 -15.84 -19.10 -8.88
CA GLU A 287 -16.85 -18.85 -7.84
C GLU A 287 -16.92 -20.04 -6.89
N VAL A 288 -16.84 -19.77 -5.59
CA VAL A 288 -16.87 -20.78 -4.53
C VAL A 288 -18.04 -20.48 -3.58
N ASN A 289 -18.83 -21.51 -3.29
CA ASN A 289 -19.95 -21.41 -2.37
C ASN A 289 -19.50 -21.78 -0.96
N PHE A 290 -19.82 -20.93 0.01
CA PHE A 290 -19.52 -21.09 1.42
C PHE A 290 -20.81 -21.27 2.22
N GLN A 291 -20.75 -22.14 3.22
CA GLN A 291 -21.80 -22.40 4.19
C GLN A 291 -21.30 -22.00 5.58
N CYS A 292 -22.08 -21.18 6.28
CA CYS A 292 -21.76 -20.75 7.64
C CYS A 292 -22.49 -21.63 8.67
N PRO A 293 -22.00 -21.70 9.93
CA PRO A 293 -22.65 -22.45 11.01
C PRO A 293 -24.12 -22.06 11.23
N ASN A 294 -24.44 -20.80 10.91
CA ASN A 294 -25.75 -20.17 11.09
C ASN A 294 -26.77 -20.61 10.01
N GLY A 295 -26.38 -21.48 9.07
CA GLY A 295 -27.21 -21.94 7.95
C GLY A 295 -27.24 -20.99 6.74
N SER A 296 -26.64 -19.80 6.84
CA SER A 296 -26.49 -18.89 5.70
C SER A 296 -25.43 -19.39 4.72
N GLY A 297 -25.70 -19.24 3.42
CA GLY A 297 -24.78 -19.54 2.35
C GLY A 297 -24.55 -18.33 1.45
N PHE A 298 -23.33 -18.19 0.94
CA PHE A 298 -22.98 -17.15 -0.02
C PHE A 298 -21.91 -17.63 -0.99
N SER A 299 -21.78 -16.96 -2.12
CA SER A 299 -20.78 -17.26 -3.14
C SER A 299 -19.74 -16.15 -3.18
N TRP A 300 -18.46 -16.50 -3.33
CA TRP A 300 -17.37 -15.54 -3.43
C TRP A 300 -16.39 -15.91 -4.54
N GLN A 301 -15.84 -14.90 -5.19
CA GLN A 301 -14.82 -15.06 -6.23
C GLN A 301 -13.44 -15.37 -5.63
N VAL A 302 -12.81 -16.47 -6.05
CA VAL A 302 -11.50 -16.93 -5.58
C VAL A 302 -10.52 -17.02 -6.74
N MET A 303 -9.28 -16.56 -6.53
CA MET A 303 -8.19 -16.72 -7.48
C MET A 303 -7.73 -18.18 -7.51
N TRP A 304 -7.81 -18.79 -8.69
CA TRP A 304 -7.32 -20.13 -8.95
C TRP A 304 -6.01 -20.04 -9.75
N ILE A 305 -4.91 -20.42 -9.11
CA ILE A 305 -3.57 -20.39 -9.71
C ILE A 305 -3.42 -21.59 -10.65
N ASN A 306 -3.03 -21.31 -11.91
CA ASN A 306 -2.74 -22.34 -12.90
C ASN A 306 -1.22 -22.53 -13.11
N ALA A 307 -0.44 -21.45 -12.98
CA ALA A 307 1.01 -21.50 -13.10
C ALA A 307 1.68 -20.36 -12.32
N CYS A 308 2.87 -20.64 -11.80
CA CYS A 308 3.73 -19.67 -11.11
C CYS A 308 5.05 -19.53 -11.85
N PHE A 309 5.64 -18.35 -11.77
CA PHE A 309 6.94 -18.03 -12.34
C PHE A 309 7.83 -17.44 -11.24
N CYS A 310 9.09 -17.88 -11.20
CA CYS A 310 10.06 -17.40 -10.21
C CYS A 310 11.08 -16.50 -10.89
N ASN A 311 11.17 -15.25 -10.44
CA ASN A 311 12.03 -14.23 -11.02
C ASN A 311 12.80 -13.48 -9.92
N LEU A 312 13.83 -12.73 -10.31
CA LEU A 312 14.57 -11.81 -9.43
C LEU A 312 13.84 -10.47 -9.24
N SER A 313 12.93 -10.10 -10.17
CA SER A 313 12.12 -8.88 -10.07
C SER A 313 10.96 -9.08 -9.09
N CYS A 314 11.26 -8.93 -7.81
CA CYS A 314 10.32 -9.18 -6.74
C CYS A 314 9.50 -7.95 -6.38
N LYS A 315 8.23 -7.98 -6.78
CA LYS A 315 7.26 -6.98 -6.39
C LYS A 315 6.98 -7.10 -4.89
N ASN A 316 7.45 -6.13 -4.13
CA ASN A 316 7.05 -5.98 -2.74
C ASN A 316 5.61 -5.43 -2.72
N PRO A 317 4.63 -6.10 -2.08
CA PRO A 317 3.25 -5.61 -2.05
C PRO A 317 3.09 -4.27 -1.30
N ASN A 318 4.10 -3.84 -0.53
CA ASN A 318 4.16 -2.52 0.10
C ASN A 318 4.87 -1.48 -0.77
N ASP A 319 5.49 -1.89 -1.88
CA ASP A 319 6.18 -1.00 -2.81
C ASP A 319 5.25 -0.63 -3.97
N ILE A 320 4.58 0.50 -3.79
CA ILE A 320 3.62 1.08 -4.73
C ILE A 320 4.35 1.58 -6.01
N PHE A 321 5.68 1.65 -6.01
CA PHE A 321 6.48 2.17 -7.13
C PHE A 321 6.92 1.09 -8.13
N THR A 322 6.78 -0.20 -7.79
CA THR A 322 7.23 -1.30 -8.69
C THR A 322 6.51 -1.37 -10.05
N ASP A 323 5.31 -0.77 -10.18
CA ASP A 323 4.60 -0.68 -11.46
C ASP A 323 5.10 0.46 -12.36
N LEU A 324 6.01 1.32 -11.87
CA LEU A 324 6.66 2.38 -12.65
C LEU A 324 7.93 1.90 -13.37
N GLU A 325 8.55 0.80 -12.94
CA GLU A 325 9.80 0.28 -13.51
C GLU A 325 9.63 -0.29 -14.94
N GLN A 326 8.41 -0.69 -15.33
CA GLN A 326 8.15 -1.20 -16.69
C GLN A 326 8.30 -0.16 -17.81
N TYR A 327 8.61 1.10 -17.50
CA TYR A 327 8.87 2.14 -18.51
C TYR A 327 10.33 2.29 -18.93
N HIS A 328 11.26 1.52 -18.35
CA HIS A 328 12.63 1.46 -18.83
C HIS A 328 12.92 0.12 -19.51
N GLU A 329 12.84 0.12 -20.85
CA GLU A 329 13.91 -0.30 -21.77
C GLU A 329 13.35 -0.71 -23.15
N LYS A 330 13.59 0.16 -24.13
CA LYS A 330 14.24 -0.31 -25.36
C LYS A 330 15.49 0.52 -25.53
N GLY A 331 16.61 -0.04 -25.08
CA GLY A 331 17.91 0.38 -25.58
C GLY A 331 17.95 0.14 -27.08
N GLU A 332 18.16 1.21 -27.83
CA GLU A 332 18.54 1.13 -29.23
C GLU A 332 19.94 0.49 -29.29
N VAL A 333 20.00 -0.76 -29.76
CA VAL A 333 21.20 -1.28 -30.41
C VAL A 333 21.16 -0.76 -31.85
N GLY A 334 22.18 -0.02 -32.25
CA GLY A 334 22.45 0.24 -33.66
C GLY A 334 23.22 1.53 -33.93
N ASN A 335 24.54 1.50 -33.73
CA ASN A 335 25.48 2.08 -34.68
C ASN A 335 26.64 1.10 -34.85
#